data_AF-A0A3N5N325-F1
#
_entry.id   AF-A0A3N5N325-F1
#
_cell.length_a   1.000
_cell.length_b   1.000
_cell.length_c   1.000
_cell.angle_alpha   90.00
_cell.angle_beta   90.00
_cell.angle_gamma   90.00
#
_symmetry.space_group_name_H-M   'P 1'
#
loop_
_entity.id
_entity.type
_entity.pdbx_description
1 polymer ?
#
loop_
_entity_poly.entity_id
_entity_poly.type
_entity_poly.pdbx_seq_one_letter_code
_entity_poly.pdbx_strand_id
1 'polypeptide(L)'
;MRRITINAVIDIGCLITFVPSLVSGLVLFFVLPSGGGRGGSHAVYLGLFRDQWLNMHNYWSFAFSALIIIHLILHWMYFWNIRKCFSPGKKEADTCNT
;
A
#
# COMPACT_ATOMS: atom_id res chain seq x y z
N MET A 1 16.48 -18.25 -7.72
CA MET A 1 15.25 -18.30 -6.88
C MET A 1 14.03 -18.39 -7.78
N ARG A 2 13.00 -19.19 -7.45
CA ARG A 2 11.76 -19.24 -8.25
C ARG A 2 11.10 -17.86 -8.21
N ARG A 3 10.53 -17.39 -9.32
CA ARG A 3 9.82 -16.11 -9.42
C ARG A 3 8.77 -15.92 -8.31
N ILE A 4 8.13 -17.03 -7.91
CA ILE A 4 7.16 -17.10 -6.81
C ILE A 4 7.77 -16.64 -5.48
N THR A 5 9.01 -17.03 -5.18
CA THR A 5 9.68 -16.65 -3.92
C THR A 5 9.97 -15.15 -3.87
N ILE A 6 10.37 -14.55 -4.99
CA ILE A 6 10.65 -13.11 -5.07
C ILE A 6 9.37 -12.30 -4.85
N ASN A 7 8.27 -12.70 -5.49
CA ASN A 7 6.98 -12.05 -5.32
C ASN A 7 6.50 -12.15 -3.87
N ALA A 8 6.58 -13.34 -3.26
CA ALA A 8 6.18 -13.53 -1.87
C ALA A 8 6.99 -12.67 -0.89
N VAL A 9 8.30 -12.51 -1.11
CA VAL A 9 9.15 -11.65 -0.26
C VAL A 9 8.76 -10.18 -0.36
N ILE A 10 8.45 -9.71 -1.57
CA ILE A 10 8.05 -8.30 -1.79
C ILE A 10 6.68 -8.02 -1.18
N ASP A 11 5.74 -8.96 -1.29
CA ASP A 11 4.40 -8.84 -0.67
C ASP A 11 4.49 -8.78 0.86
N ILE A 12 5.32 -9.66 1.45
CA ILE A 12 5.57 -9.66 2.89
C ILE A 12 6.24 -8.33 3.30
N GLY A 13 7.20 -7.84 2.52
CA GLY A 13 7.84 -6.54 2.76
C GLY A 13 6.85 -5.37 2.70
N CYS A 14 5.91 -5.39 1.75
CA CYS A 14 4.82 -4.41 1.67
C CYS A 14 3.94 -4.47 2.92
N LEU A 15 3.55 -5.66 3.38
CA LEU A 15 2.74 -5.80 4.60
C LEU A 15 3.48 -5.30 5.85
N ILE A 16 4.76 -5.61 5.99
CA ILE A 16 5.56 -5.20 7.15
C ILE A 16 5.72 -3.67 7.19
N THR A 17 5.87 -3.01 6.05
CA THR A 17 6.00 -1.54 5.99
C THR A 17 4.66 -0.82 6.06
N PHE A 18 3.59 -1.47 5.59
CA PHE A 18 2.22 -0.97 5.67
C PHE A 18 1.73 -0.81 7.10
N VAL A 19 1.92 -1.81 7.97
CA VAL A 19 1.43 -1.80 9.35
C VAL A 19 1.92 -0.57 10.16
N PRO A 20 3.23 -0.28 10.26
CA PRO A 20 3.72 0.87 11.01
C PRO A 20 3.33 2.21 10.35
N SER A 21 3.27 2.28 9.01
CA SER A 21 2.77 3.46 8.30
C SER A 21 1.29 3.73 8.63
N LEU A 22 0.44 2.71 8.58
CA LEU A 22 -0.98 2.82 8.91
C LEU A 22 -1.20 3.21 10.37
N VAL A 23 -0.53 2.55 11.31
CA VAL A 23 -0.67 2.83 12.75
C VAL A 23 -0.23 4.26 13.05
N SER A 24 0.95 4.67 12.58
CA SER A 24 1.44 6.03 12.80
C SER A 24 0.56 7.10 12.13
N GLY A 25 0.01 6.81 10.95
CA GLY A 25 -0.93 7.69 10.26
C GLY A 25 -2.25 7.84 11.01
N LEU A 26 -2.81 6.74 11.51
CA LEU A 26 -4.03 6.75 12.34
C LEU A 26 -3.81 7.52 13.65
N VAL A 27 -2.65 7.34 14.30
CA VAL A 27 -2.28 8.10 15.51
C VAL A 27 -2.20 9.59 15.19
N LEU A 28 -1.51 9.99 14.12
CA LEU A 28 -1.41 11.39 13.71
C LEU A 28 -2.76 11.98 13.31
N PHE A 29 -3.67 11.19 12.74
CA PHE A 29 -4.98 11.66 12.31
C PHE A 29 -5.97 11.81 13.46
N PHE A 30 -6.10 10.78 14.31
CA PHE A 30 -7.10 10.75 15.39
C PHE A 30 -6.61 11.40 16.68
N VAL A 31 -5.32 11.25 17.01
CA VAL A 31 -4.78 11.64 18.32
C VAL A 31 -4.01 12.96 18.26
N LEU A 32 -3.29 13.23 17.16
CA LEU A 32 -2.48 14.45 17.00
C LEU A 32 -2.82 15.25 15.71
N PRO A 33 -4.09 15.64 15.48
CA PRO A 33 -4.49 16.37 14.27
C PRO A 33 -3.79 17.73 14.17
N SER A 34 -3.37 18.14 12.97
CA SER A 34 -2.52 19.32 12.74
C SER A 34 -3.25 20.67 12.80
N GLY A 35 -4.42 20.76 13.43
CA GLY A 35 -5.33 21.90 13.30
C GLY A 35 -5.53 22.78 14.56
N GLY A 36 -5.02 22.36 15.73
CA GLY A 36 -5.14 23.14 16.97
C GLY A 36 -4.02 24.18 17.08
N GLY A 37 -4.35 25.47 16.96
CA GLY A 37 -3.40 26.58 16.79
C GLY A 37 -2.19 26.61 17.73
N ARG A 38 -1.05 27.12 17.21
CA ARG A 38 0.24 27.46 17.85
C ARG A 38 0.88 26.47 18.84
N GLY A 39 0.21 25.38 19.22
CA GLY A 39 0.65 24.38 20.21
C GLY A 39 0.75 22.95 19.67
N GLY A 40 0.49 22.71 18.38
CA GLY A 40 0.58 21.39 17.76
C GLY A 40 1.96 20.70 17.86
N SER A 41 3.03 21.48 18.05
CA SER A 41 4.39 20.96 18.31
C SER A 41 4.58 20.42 19.73
N HIS A 42 3.72 20.77 20.68
CA HIS A 42 3.76 20.26 22.07
C HIS A 42 2.79 19.11 22.33
N ALA A 43 2.10 18.62 21.30
CA ALA A 43 1.25 17.44 21.43
C ALA A 43 2.15 16.21 21.61
N VAL A 44 2.07 15.61 22.81
CA VAL A 44 2.83 14.43 23.20
C VAL A 44 1.87 13.24 23.27
N TYR A 45 2.25 12.15 22.61
CA TYR A 45 1.53 10.88 22.69
C TYR A 45 2.53 9.75 22.94
N LEU A 46 2.24 8.92 23.95
CA LEU A 46 3.15 7.87 24.44
C LEU A 46 4.57 8.39 24.77
N GLY A 47 4.69 9.63 25.26
CA GLY A 47 5.97 10.24 25.60
C GLY A 47 6.77 10.76 24.39
N LEU A 48 6.24 10.64 23.17
CA LEU A 48 6.86 11.15 21.95
C LEU A 48 6.11 12.37 21.41
N PHE A 49 6.88 13.37 20.97
CA PHE A 49 6.33 14.55 20.30
C PHE A 49 5.69 14.19 18.96
N ARG A 50 4.71 14.98 18.55
CA ARG A 50 4.09 14.88 17.23
C ARG A 50 5.12 14.82 16.09
N ASP A 51 6.18 15.59 16.17
CA ASP A 51 7.23 15.62 15.13
C ASP A 51 7.99 14.30 15.02
N GLN A 52 8.18 13.60 16.14
CA GLN A 52 8.80 12.26 16.14
C GLN A 52 7.88 11.23 15.50
N TRP A 53 6.58 11.27 15.83
CA TRP A 53 5.56 10.45 15.16
C TRP A 53 5.49 10.73 13.67
N LEU A 54 5.57 12.00 13.27
CA LEU A 54 5.53 12.43 11.88
C LEU A 54 6.77 11.95 11.11
N ASN A 55 7.96 12.09 11.68
CA ASN A 55 9.20 11.59 11.06
C ASN A 55 9.16 10.08 10.88
N MET A 56 8.78 9.34 11.93
CA MET A 56 8.62 7.89 11.85
C MET A 56 7.60 7.51 10.77
N HIS A 57 6.42 8.15 10.76
CA HIS A 57 5.41 7.92 9.73
C HIS A 57 5.97 8.17 8.33
N ASN A 58 6.66 9.29 8.11
CA ASN A 58 7.22 9.63 6.80
C ASN A 58 8.23 8.59 6.32
N TYR A 59 9.17 8.16 7.17
CA TYR A 59 10.17 7.15 6.77
C TYR A 59 9.52 5.82 6.37
N TRP A 60 8.57 5.33 7.17
CA TRP A 60 7.85 4.08 6.87
C TRP A 60 6.96 4.22 5.63
N SER A 61 6.30 5.37 5.46
CA SER A 61 5.45 5.67 4.30
C SER A 61 6.27 5.77 3.01
N PHE A 62 7.47 6.36 3.05
CA PHE A 62 8.36 6.36 1.88
C PHE A 62 8.85 4.96 1.52
N ALA A 63 9.24 4.15 2.52
CA ALA A 63 9.63 2.76 2.29
C ALA A 63 8.48 1.93 1.71
N PHE A 64 7.28 2.05 2.28
CA PHE A 64 6.06 1.41 1.78
C PHE A 64 5.72 1.86 0.36
N SER A 65 5.81 3.17 0.07
CA SER A 65 5.57 3.73 -1.26
C SER A 65 6.52 3.15 -2.32
N ALA A 66 7.81 3.04 -2.02
CA ALA A 66 8.76 2.40 -2.93
C ALA A 66 8.44 0.91 -3.15
N LEU A 67 8.13 0.17 -2.08
CA LEU A 67 7.80 -1.25 -2.15
C LEU A 67 6.49 -1.51 -2.91
N ILE A 68 5.45 -0.70 -2.70
CA ILE A 68 4.17 -0.89 -3.39
C ILE A 68 4.30 -0.59 -4.89
N ILE A 69 5.14 0.36 -5.29
CA ILE A 69 5.45 0.60 -6.71
C ILE A 69 6.10 -0.65 -7.33
N ILE A 70 7.10 -1.23 -6.66
CA ILE A 70 7.77 -2.45 -7.13
C ILE A 70 6.77 -3.62 -7.20
N HIS A 71 5.93 -3.79 -6.17
CA HIS A 71 4.88 -4.80 -6.13
C HIS A 71 3.93 -4.65 -7.34
N LEU A 72 3.45 -3.44 -7.62
CA LEU A 72 2.55 -3.18 -8.74
C LEU A 72 3.20 -3.49 -10.09
N ILE A 73 4.49 -3.16 -10.28
CA ILE A 73 5.24 -3.51 -11.50
C ILE A 73 5.34 -5.03 -11.67
N LEU A 74 5.64 -5.77 -10.60
CA LEU A 74 5.74 -7.23 -10.64
C LEU A 74 4.39 -7.90 -10.90
N HIS A 75 3.31 -7.36 -10.35
CA HIS A 75 1.94 -7.87 -10.54
C HIS A 75 1.24 -7.29 -11.78
N TRP A 76 1.89 -6.40 -12.53
CA TRP A 76 1.32 -5.77 -13.73
C TRP A 76 0.85 -6.78 -14.78
N MET A 77 1.59 -7.88 -14.96
CA MET A 77 1.22 -8.94 -15.90
C MET A 77 -0.05 -9.70 -15.46
N TYR A 78 -0.29 -9.83 -14.15
CA TYR A 78 -1.53 -10.38 -13.60
C TYR A 78 -2.73 -9.46 -13.87
N PHE A 79 -2.56 -8.14 -13.70
CA PHE A 79 -3.59 -7.16 -14.05
C PHE A 79 -3.98 -7.20 -15.53
N TRP A 80 -3.02 -7.41 -16.43
CA TRP A 80 -3.31 -7.56 -17.86
C TRP A 80 -4.13 -8.83 -18.15
N ASN A 81 -3.84 -9.93 -17.45
CA ASN A 81 -4.57 -11.18 -17.61
C ASN A 81 -6.00 -11.10 -17.02
N ILE A 82 -6.18 -10.42 -15.88
CA ILE A 82 -7.52 -10.12 -15.32
C ILE A 82 -8.34 -9.26 -16.28
N ARG A 83 -7.75 -8.23 -16.89
CA ARG A 83 -8.47 -7.40 -17.89
C ARG A 83 -8.99 -8.25 -19.05
N LYS A 84 -8.26 -9.30 -19.43
CA LYS A 84 -8.70 -10.24 -20.46
C LYS A 84 -9.89 -11.10 -20.01
N CYS A 85 -9.99 -11.44 -18.73
CA CYS A 85 -11.18 -12.11 -18.15
C CYS A 85 -12.39 -11.18 -18.03
N PHE A 86 -12.16 -9.88 -17.79
CA PHE A 86 -13.23 -8.87 -17.73
C PHE A 86 -13.68 -8.35 -19.10
N SER A 87 -12.92 -8.62 -20.16
CA SER A 87 -13.38 -8.40 -21.52
C SER A 87 -14.43 -9.48 -21.82
N PRO A 88 -15.72 -9.12 -21.98
CA PRO A 88 -16.73 -10.10 -22.35
C PRO A 88 -16.30 -10.68 -23.69
N GLY A 89 -15.85 -11.93 -23.67
CA GLY A 89 -15.52 -12.66 -24.88
C GLY A 89 -16.74 -12.59 -25.78
N LYS A 90 -16.56 -12.04 -26.99
CA LYS A 90 -17.49 -12.28 -28.08
C LYS A 90 -17.63 -13.80 -28.17
N LYS A 91 -18.80 -14.30 -27.78
CA LYS A 91 -19.12 -15.71 -28.00
C LYS A 91 -19.17 -15.87 -29.51
N GLU A 92 -18.16 -16.54 -30.08
CA GLU A 92 -18.26 -17.05 -31.43
C GLU A 92 -19.47 -17.99 -31.45
N ALA A 93 -20.41 -17.65 -32.33
CA ALA A 93 -21.60 -18.43 -32.58
C ALA A 93 -21.17 -19.68 -33.36
N ASP A 94 -20.67 -20.69 -32.65
CA ASP A 94 -20.59 -22.05 -33.17
C ASP A 94 -22.00 -22.65 -33.11
N THR A 95 -22.86 -22.22 -34.03
CA THR A 95 -24.13 -22.90 -34.31
C THR A 95 -24.17 -23.35 -35.76
N CYS A 96 -23.94 -24.66 -35.90
CA CYS A 96 -24.52 -25.57 -36.90
C CYS A 96 -24.16 -25.36 -38.39
N ASN A 97 -23.12 -26.07 -38.82
CA ASN A 97 -23.18 -26.79 -40.10
C ASN A 97 -23.46 -28.27 -39.79
N THR A 98 -24.72 -28.68 -39.89
CA THR A 98 -25.21 -29.96 -40.44
C THR A 98 -26.72 -29.97 -40.42
#